data_AF-A0A843C4G6-F1
#
_entry.id   AF-A0A843C4G6-F1
#
_cell.length_a   1.000
_cell.length_b   1.000
_cell.length_c   1.000
_cell.angle_alpha   90.00
_cell.angle_beta   90.00
_cell.angle_gamma   90.00
#
_symmetry.space_group_name_H-M   'P 1'
#
loop_
_entity.id
_entity.type
_entity.pdbx_description
1 polymer ?
#
loop_
_entity_poly.entity_id
_entity_poly.type
_entity_poly.pdbx_seq_one_letter_code
_entity_poly.pdbx_strand_id
1 'polypeptide(L)'
;MPEKEKITDRDNALFEAGIKLGALYHQFIGTPVSAETAEALETAIEQSVSLQPWVSLVKAKIDREKVRERANEFNYCELRGEMLDVTVVVR
;
A
#
# COMPACT_ATOMS: atom_id res chain seq x y z
N MET A 1 -40.33 -14.77 5.91
CA MET A 1 -38.87 -14.98 6.11
C MET A 1 -38.24 -13.60 6.09
N PRO A 2 -37.34 -13.24 7.01
CA PRO A 2 -36.70 -11.93 6.93
C PRO A 2 -35.93 -11.85 5.62
N GLU A 3 -36.06 -10.71 4.94
CA GLU A 3 -35.36 -10.44 3.70
C GLU A 3 -33.85 -10.56 3.96
N LYS A 4 -33.16 -11.44 3.21
CA LYS A 4 -31.71 -11.57 3.32
C LYS A 4 -31.11 -10.23 2.91
N GLU A 5 -30.44 -9.57 3.84
CA GLU A 5 -29.68 -8.35 3.56
C GLU A 5 -28.67 -8.66 2.44
N LYS A 6 -28.86 -8.02 1.28
CA LYS A 6 -28.02 -8.24 0.09
C LYS A 6 -26.76 -7.38 0.23
N ILE A 7 -25.61 -7.99 -0.07
CA ILE A 7 -24.33 -7.28 -0.15
C ILE A 7 -24.47 -6.16 -1.19
N THR A 8 -24.23 -4.93 -0.75
CA THR A 8 -24.31 -3.74 -1.61
C THR A 8 -22.95 -3.44 -2.25
N ASP A 9 -22.93 -2.60 -3.28
CA ASP A 9 -21.68 -2.11 -3.88
C ASP A 9 -20.80 -1.38 -2.84
N ARG A 10 -21.42 -0.71 -1.85
CA ARG A 10 -20.72 -0.09 -0.73
C ARG A 10 -20.00 -1.12 0.13
N ASP A 11 -20.64 -2.26 0.41
CA ASP A 11 -20.03 -3.33 1.21
C ASP A 11 -18.87 -3.98 0.46
N ASN A 12 -19.04 -4.20 -0.85
CA ASN A 12 -17.97 -4.69 -1.71
C ASN A 12 -16.80 -3.69 -1.78
N ALA A 13 -17.06 -2.39 -1.90
CA ALA A 13 -16.00 -1.38 -1.92
C ALA A 13 -15.19 -1.36 -0.62
N LEU A 14 -15.85 -1.48 0.54
CA LEU A 14 -15.17 -1.59 1.84
C LEU A 14 -14.35 -2.88 1.96
N PHE A 15 -14.90 -4.01 1.52
CA PHE A 15 -14.23 -5.30 1.54
C PHE A 15 -12.98 -5.30 0.65
N GLU A 16 -13.12 -4.83 -0.58
CA GLU A 16 -12.03 -4.72 -1.54
C GLU A 16 -10.95 -3.76 -1.03
N ALA A 17 -11.31 -2.61 -0.44
CA ALA A 17 -10.33 -1.71 0.16
C ALA A 17 -9.48 -2.41 1.24
N GLY A 18 -10.10 -3.25 2.07
CA GLY A 18 -9.41 -4.09 3.06
C GLY A 18 -8.44 -5.08 2.41
N ILE A 19 -8.85 -5.76 1.35
CA ILE A 19 -7.98 -6.67 0.57
C ILE A 19 -6.76 -5.91 0.03
N LYS A 20 -6.97 -4.74 -0.59
CA LYS A 20 -5.89 -3.96 -1.23
C LYS A 20 -4.88 -3.48 -0.21
N LEU A 21 -5.35 -2.91 0.90
CA LEU A 21 -4.47 -2.42 1.97
C LEU A 21 -3.68 -3.57 2.61
N GLY A 22 -4.33 -4.70 2.88
CA GLY A 22 -3.67 -5.88 3.44
C GLY A 22 -2.64 -6.50 2.48
N ALA A 23 -3.02 -6.69 1.22
CA ALA A 23 -2.13 -7.24 0.19
C ALA A 23 -0.91 -6.34 -0.02
N LEU A 24 -1.11 -5.03 -0.17
CA LEU A 24 -0.03 -4.06 -0.30
C LEU A 24 0.90 -4.11 0.90
N TYR A 25 0.37 -4.04 2.12
CA TYR A 25 1.19 -4.06 3.33
C TYR A 25 2.08 -5.30 3.38
N HIS A 26 1.50 -6.50 3.24
CA HIS A 26 2.27 -7.73 3.37
C HIS A 26 3.18 -8.02 2.17
N GLN A 27 2.87 -7.51 0.98
CA GLN A 27 3.69 -7.72 -0.22
C GLN A 27 4.99 -6.90 -0.21
N PHE A 28 4.96 -5.68 0.36
CA PHE A 28 6.06 -4.73 0.23
C PHE A 28 6.88 -4.52 1.51
N ILE A 29 6.33 -4.80 2.70
CA ILE A 29 7.11 -4.72 3.94
C ILE A 29 8.29 -5.70 3.89
N GLY A 30 9.45 -5.27 4.36
CA GLY A 30 10.71 -6.02 4.24
C GLY A 30 11.51 -5.71 2.97
N THR A 31 10.95 -4.98 1.99
CA THR A 31 11.68 -4.59 0.78
C THR A 31 12.87 -3.68 1.13
N PRO A 32 14.09 -3.98 0.68
CA PRO A 32 15.22 -3.06 0.82
C PRO A 32 14.95 -1.73 0.12
N VAL A 33 15.14 -0.62 0.84
CA VAL A 33 14.88 0.73 0.36
C VAL A 33 15.89 1.72 0.93
N SER A 34 16.29 2.69 0.11
CA SER A 34 17.12 3.83 0.48
C SER A 34 16.41 5.15 0.15
N ALA A 35 16.96 6.29 0.56
CA ALA A 35 16.36 7.58 0.26
C ALA A 35 16.27 7.86 -1.25
N GLU A 36 17.20 7.29 -2.02
CA GLU A 36 17.33 7.40 -3.47
C GLU A 36 16.35 6.46 -4.20
N THR A 37 16.13 5.24 -3.70
CA THR A 37 15.27 4.24 -4.37
C THR A 37 13.81 4.31 -3.96
N ALA A 38 13.49 5.01 -2.88
CA ALA A 38 12.13 5.04 -2.35
C ALA A 38 11.09 5.61 -3.34
N GLU A 39 11.45 6.51 -4.25
CA GLU A 39 10.51 7.02 -5.27
C GLU A 39 10.16 5.97 -6.33
N ALA A 40 11.16 5.18 -6.72
CA ALA A 40 10.95 4.04 -7.60
C ALA A 40 10.08 2.98 -6.92
N LEU A 41 10.27 2.73 -5.62
CA LEU A 41 9.44 1.80 -4.86
C LEU A 41 8.00 2.29 -4.70
N GLU A 42 7.78 3.58 -4.40
CA GLU A 42 6.46 4.21 -4.40
C GLU A 42 5.74 3.98 -5.74
N THR A 43 6.42 4.25 -6.85
CA THR A 43 5.88 4.06 -8.20
C THR A 43 5.56 2.59 -8.47
N ALA A 44 6.43 1.66 -8.07
CA ALA A 44 6.22 0.23 -8.25
C ALA A 44 5.02 -0.28 -7.43
N ILE A 45 4.82 0.23 -6.21
CA ILE A 45 3.65 -0.06 -5.38
C ILE A 45 2.38 0.44 -6.07
N GLU A 46 2.37 1.71 -6.50
CA GLU A 46 1.22 2.32 -7.19
C GLU A 46 0.83 1.52 -8.44
N GLN A 47 1.80 1.22 -9.30
CA GLN A 47 1.56 0.46 -10.53
C GLN A 47 1.07 -0.95 -10.23
N SER A 48 1.70 -1.66 -9.30
CA SER A 48 1.34 -3.05 -8.98
C SER A 48 -0.05 -3.16 -8.37
N VAL A 49 -0.41 -2.25 -7.46
CA VAL A 49 -1.72 -2.29 -6.78
C VAL A 49 -2.83 -1.78 -7.70
N SER A 50 -2.52 -0.88 -8.65
CA SER A 50 -3.49 -0.42 -9.66
C SER A 50 -3.99 -1.52 -10.59
N LEU A 51 -3.26 -2.64 -10.70
CA LEU A 51 -3.68 -3.81 -11.48
C LEU A 51 -4.78 -4.63 -10.79
N GLN A 52 -5.00 -4.43 -9.49
CA GLN A 52 -6.02 -5.18 -8.77
C GLN A 52 -7.44 -4.71 -9.18
N PRO A 53 -8.46 -5.59 -9.14
CA PRO A 53 -9.82 -5.24 -9.54
C PRO A 53 -10.38 -4.03 -8.79
N TRP A 54 -11.16 -3.18 -9.46
CA TRP A 54 -11.89 -2.05 -8.87
C TRP A 54 -11.03 -0.92 -8.33
N VAL A 55 -9.70 -0.97 -8.53
CA VAL A 55 -8.80 0.12 -8.12
C VAL A 55 -8.84 1.22 -9.16
N SER A 56 -9.27 2.42 -8.73
CA SER A 56 -9.31 3.61 -9.58
C SER A 56 -8.13 4.55 -9.35
N LEU A 57 -7.52 4.51 -8.16
CA LEU A 57 -6.34 5.29 -7.81
C LEU A 57 -5.58 4.62 -6.66
N VAL A 58 -4.25 4.68 -6.76
CA VAL A 58 -3.31 4.35 -5.67
C VAL A 58 -2.34 5.50 -5.53
N LYS A 59 -2.08 5.91 -4.29
CA LYS A 59 -0.98 6.81 -3.94
C LYS A 59 -0.20 6.18 -2.82
N ALA A 60 1.11 6.07 -2.98
CA ALA A 60 2.02 5.56 -1.96
C ALA A 60 3.11 6.59 -1.69
N LYS A 61 3.43 6.79 -0.42
CA LYS A 61 4.50 7.68 0.03
C LYS A 61 5.31 7.00 1.14
N ILE A 62 6.61 7.04 1.01
CA ILE A 62 7.59 6.52 1.94
C ILE A 62 8.28 7.71 2.61
N ASP A 63 8.23 7.75 3.93
CA ASP A 63 8.86 8.77 4.74
C ASP A 63 10.40 8.69 4.63
N ARG A 64 10.99 9.65 3.90
CA ARG A 64 12.43 9.71 3.66
C ARG A 64 13.23 9.99 4.92
N GLU A 65 12.66 10.69 5.91
CA GLU A 65 13.36 10.95 7.17
C GLU A 65 13.50 9.64 7.95
N LYS A 66 12.41 8.87 8.08
CA LYS A 66 12.44 7.55 8.72
C LYS A 66 13.35 6.55 8.03
N VAL A 67 13.45 6.61 6.69
CA VAL A 67 14.40 5.78 5.93
C VAL A 67 15.84 6.13 6.30
N ARG A 68 16.19 7.43 6.32
CA ARG A 68 17.55 7.87 6.68
C ARG A 68 17.91 7.55 8.13
N GLU A 69 16.98 7.75 9.07
CA GLU A 69 17.18 7.43 10.49
C GLU A 69 17.46 5.95 10.74
N ARG A 70 16.96 5.07 9.87
CA ARG A 70 17.05 3.62 10.02
C ARG A 70 18.03 2.96 9.07
N ALA A 71 18.68 3.74 8.21
CA ALA A 71 19.67 3.23 7.28
C ALA A 71 20.84 2.59 8.04
N ASN A 72 21.27 1.42 7.58
CA ASN A 72 22.45 0.74 8.10
C ASN A 72 23.75 1.32 7.49
N GLU A 73 24.90 0.71 7.80
CA GLU A 73 26.21 1.10 7.25
C GLU A 73 26.32 1.03 5.71
N PHE A 74 25.37 0.36 5.06
CA PHE A 74 25.24 0.24 3.60
C PHE A 74 24.21 1.21 3.00
N ASN A 75 23.74 2.21 3.76
CA ASN A 75 22.79 3.24 3.34
C ASN A 75 21.40 2.75 2.89
N TYR A 76 20.92 1.63 3.43
CA TYR A 76 19.54 1.18 3.20
C TYR A 76 18.91 0.62 4.49
N CYS A 77 17.59 0.49 4.48
CA CYS A 77 16.84 -0.27 5.48
C CYS A 77 15.77 -1.13 4.81
N GLU A 78 15.10 -1.97 5.58
CA GLU A 78 13.88 -2.63 5.13
C GLU A 78 12.67 -1.72 5.31
N LEU A 79 11.76 -1.69 4.34
CA LEU A 79 10.52 -0.93 4.43
C LEU A 79 9.67 -1.44 5.61
N ARG A 80 9.24 -0.50 6.47
CA ARG A 80 8.38 -0.76 7.63
C ARG A 80 7.06 -0.01 7.52
N GLY A 81 6.03 -0.52 8.18
CA GLY A 81 4.68 0.05 8.11
C GLY A 81 4.61 1.50 8.54
N GLU A 82 5.37 1.86 9.57
CA GLU A 82 5.48 3.24 10.07
C GLU A 82 6.09 4.23 9.06
N MET A 83 6.78 3.75 8.02
CA MET A 83 7.35 4.60 6.97
C MET A 83 6.34 4.85 5.85
N LEU A 84 5.25 4.09 5.76
CA LEU A 84 4.42 3.99 4.58
C LEU A 84 3.06 4.67 4.79
N ASP A 85 2.75 5.64 3.95
CA ASP A 85 1.45 6.30 3.84
C ASP A 85 0.83 5.95 2.49
N VAL A 86 -0.38 5.40 2.51
CA VAL A 86 -1.06 4.88 1.33
C VAL A 86 -2.51 5.32 1.29
N THR A 87 -2.93 5.76 0.11
CA THR A 87 -4.34 5.98 -0.22
C THR A 87 -4.73 5.08 -1.39
N VAL A 88 -5.84 4.35 -1.24
CA VAL A 88 -6.45 3.55 -2.32
C VAL A 88 -7.89 3.99 -2.50
N VAL A 89 -8.30 4.23 -3.75
CA VAL A 89 -9.70 4.53 -4.09
C VAL A 89 -10.28 3.36 -4.86
N VAL A 90 -11.29 2.72 -4.29
CA VAL A 90 -12.03 1.60 -4.87
C VAL A 90 -13.34 2.11 -5.48
N ARG A 91 -13.69 1.65 -6.69
CA ARG A 91 -14.90 2.04 -7.40
C ARG A 91 -15.52 0.89 -8.18
#